data_AF-A0A2D6XI08-F1
#
_entry.id   AF-A0A2D6XI08-F1
#
_cell.length_a   1.000
_cell.length_b   1.000
_cell.length_c   1.000
_cell.angle_alpha   90.00
_cell.angle_beta   90.00
_cell.angle_gamma   90.00
#
_symmetry.space_group_name_H-M   'P 1'
#
loop_
_entity.id
_entity.type
_entity.pdbx_description
1 polymer ?
#
loop_
_entity_poly.entity_id
_entity_poly.type
_entity_poly.pdbx_seq_one_letter_code
_entity_poly.pdbx_strand_id
1 'polypeptide(L)'
;MPLYDIQCSDCGLIEDVICSSEERNTCPECLKPAKMKPIMPRSSGIIWANAERSSQLGRTFSTNKEKRDWLKAHPNVSEITTGSTEDRHMRANLQDRADKAVQKKGFKDMAHWNVEAKKHKTAAGNLTKPPINK
;
A
#
# COMPACT_ATOMS: atom_id res chain seq x y z
N MET A 1 0.49 -7.62 -0.99
CA MET A 1 -0.97 -7.55 -1.20
C MET A 1 -1.34 -6.10 -1.36
N PRO A 2 -2.12 -5.71 -2.38
CA PRO A 2 -2.51 -4.31 -2.54
C PRO A 2 -3.42 -3.91 -1.37
N LEU A 3 -3.20 -2.71 -0.84
CA LEU A 3 -4.17 -2.05 0.03
C LEU A 3 -5.19 -1.33 -0.84
N TYR A 4 -6.40 -1.14 -0.33
CA TYR A 4 -7.47 -0.47 -1.06
C TYR A 4 -8.35 0.34 -0.12
N ASP A 5 -8.88 1.46 -0.62
CA ASP A 5 -9.99 2.15 0.02
C ASP A 5 -11.29 1.69 -0.62
N ILE A 6 -12.28 1.33 0.19
CA ILE A 6 -13.61 0.89 -0.24
C ILE A 6 -14.62 1.97 0.11
N GLN A 7 -15.34 2.45 -0.89
CA GLN A 7 -16.47 3.33 -0.66
C GLN A 7 -17.78 2.53 -0.79
N CYS A 8 -18.39 2.26 0.36
CA CYS A 8 -19.70 1.63 0.47
C CYS A 8 -20.78 2.69 0.66
N SER A 9 -21.95 2.51 0.03
CA SER A 9 -23.10 3.42 0.20
C SER A 9 -23.65 3.41 1.63
N ASP A 10 -23.53 2.28 2.32
CA ASP A 10 -24.21 2.05 3.59
C ASP A 10 -23.24 2.18 4.78
N CYS A 11 -22.01 1.68 4.61
CA CYS A 11 -20.98 1.70 5.65
C CYS A 11 -20.03 2.90 5.52
N GLY A 12 -20.15 3.69 4.45
CA GLY A 12 -19.27 4.81 4.18
C GLY A 12 -17.91 4.40 3.62
N LEU A 13 -16.89 5.23 3.87
CA LEU A 13 -15.52 4.98 3.44
C LEU A 13 -14.83 4.03 4.44
N ILE A 14 -14.37 2.90 3.93
CA ILE A 14 -13.60 1.91 4.65
C ILE A 14 -12.19 1.94 4.06
N GLU A 15 -11.28 2.61 4.76
CA GLU A 15 -9.89 2.77 4.34
C GLU A 15 -9.07 1.51 4.66
N ASP A 16 -7.96 1.33 3.94
CA ASP A 16 -6.95 0.29 4.22
C ASP A 16 -7.48 -1.16 4.20
N VAL A 17 -8.45 -1.46 3.35
CA VAL A 17 -8.97 -2.81 3.17
C VAL A 17 -7.98 -3.65 2.37
N ILE A 18 -7.63 -4.79 2.95
CA ILE A 18 -6.78 -5.80 2.33
C ILE A 18 -7.69 -6.93 1.85
N CYS A 19 -7.99 -6.99 0.55
CA CYS A 19 -8.83 -8.04 -0.04
C CYS A 19 -8.09 -8.82 -1.13
N SER A 20 -8.55 -10.04 -1.42
CA SER A 20 -8.13 -10.76 -2.62
C SER A 20 -8.71 -10.10 -3.89
N SER A 21 -8.15 -10.43 -5.06
CA SER A 21 -8.69 -9.92 -6.34
C SER A 21 -10.14 -10.38 -6.60
N GLU A 22 -10.56 -11.47 -5.97
CA GLU A 22 -11.89 -12.07 -6.10
C GLU A 22 -12.93 -11.35 -5.23
N GLU A 23 -12.52 -10.79 -4.09
CA GLU A 23 -13.38 -10.11 -3.12
C GLU A 23 -13.40 -8.58 -3.31
N ARG A 24 -12.70 -8.06 -4.32
CA ARG A 24 -12.41 -6.63 -4.53
C ARG A 24 -13.60 -5.73 -4.87
N ASN A 25 -14.81 -6.28 -4.94
CA ASN A 25 -16.01 -5.52 -5.27
C ASN A 25 -17.04 -5.58 -4.14
N THR A 26 -16.69 -6.15 -2.98
CA THR A 26 -17.64 -6.47 -1.92
C THR A 26 -17.24 -5.74 -0.66
N CYS A 27 -18.19 -5.06 -0.02
CA CYS A 27 -17.98 -4.40 1.26
C CYS A 27 -17.70 -5.45 2.34
N PRO A 28 -16.61 -5.34 3.10
CA PRO A 28 -16.27 -6.32 4.13
C PRO A 28 -17.23 -6.31 5.31
N GLU A 29 -17.96 -5.21 5.55
CA GLU A 29 -18.87 -5.11 6.69
C GLU A 29 -20.30 -5.54 6.38
N CYS A 30 -20.83 -5.14 5.22
CA CYS A 30 -22.22 -5.42 4.86
C CYS A 30 -22.39 -6.40 3.69
N LEU A 31 -21.29 -6.90 3.13
CA LEU A 31 -21.25 -7.85 2.00
C LEU A 31 -21.97 -7.37 0.72
N LYS A 32 -22.30 -6.08 0.64
CA LYS A 32 -22.89 -5.44 -0.55
C LYS A 32 -21.82 -4.99 -1.53
N PRO A 33 -22.14 -4.88 -2.83
CA PRO A 33 -21.19 -4.38 -3.80
C PRO A 33 -20.74 -2.95 -3.50
N ALA A 34 -19.43 -2.70 -3.53
CA ALA A 34 -18.81 -1.42 -3.19
C ALA A 34 -17.68 -1.06 -4.15
N LYS A 35 -17.40 0.24 -4.31
CA LYS A 35 -16.34 0.74 -5.22
C LYS A 35 -15.00 0.78 -4.50
N MET A 36 -13.96 0.17 -5.07
CA MET A 36 -12.61 0.15 -4.50
C MET A 36 -11.61 1.01 -5.27
N LYS A 37 -10.68 1.64 -4.54
CA LYS A 37 -9.51 2.37 -5.07
C LYS A 37 -8.22 1.75 -4.55
N PRO A 38 -7.32 1.23 -5.40
CA PRO A 38 -6.05 0.65 -4.95
C PRO A 38 -5.09 1.73 -4.43
N ILE A 39 -4.53 1.48 -3.24
CA ILE A 39 -3.40 2.22 -2.66
C ILE A 39 -2.13 1.47 -3.07
N MET A 40 -1.45 1.98 -4.10
CA MET A 40 -0.16 1.44 -4.53
C MET A 40 1.01 2.17 -3.84
N PRO A 41 1.98 1.43 -3.26
CA PRO A 41 3.20 2.06 -2.75
C PRO A 41 4.03 2.60 -3.92
N ARG A 42 4.32 3.90 -3.91
CA ARG A 42 5.15 4.54 -4.94
C ARG A 42 6.60 4.07 -4.81
N SER A 43 7.03 3.09 -5.60
CA SER A 43 8.44 2.69 -5.67
C SER A 43 9.20 3.59 -6.64
N SER A 44 10.13 4.40 -6.14
CA SER A 44 11.08 5.16 -6.95
C SER A 44 12.23 4.24 -7.38
N GLY A 45 12.26 3.82 -8.64
CA GLY A 45 13.40 3.11 -9.23
C GLY A 45 14.50 4.09 -9.64
N ILE A 46 15.77 3.70 -9.45
CA ILE A 46 16.93 4.42 -9.98
C ILE A 46 16.91 4.28 -11.50
N ILE A 47 16.84 5.39 -12.24
CA ILE A 47 16.89 5.43 -13.70
C ILE A 47 18.03 6.37 -14.12
N TRP A 48 19.00 5.82 -14.85
CA TRP A 48 20.03 6.57 -15.56
C TRP A 48 19.40 7.24 -16.78
N ALA A 49 18.88 8.45 -16.59
CA ALA A 49 18.62 9.47 -17.61
C ALA A 49 18.48 10.80 -16.86
N ASN A 50 18.92 11.91 -17.44
CA ASN A 50 18.95 13.24 -16.78
C ASN A 50 17.59 13.75 -16.26
N ALA A 51 16.51 13.01 -16.50
CA ALA A 51 15.19 13.25 -15.94
C ALA A 51 14.98 12.49 -14.62
N GLU A 52 15.09 13.18 -13.49
CA GLU A 52 14.75 12.63 -12.18
C GLU A 52 13.23 12.68 -11.97
N ARG A 53 12.59 11.51 -11.85
CA ARG A 53 11.17 11.42 -11.51
C ARG A 53 11.00 11.29 -10.00
N SER A 54 10.60 12.39 -9.35
CA SER A 54 10.29 12.38 -7.93
C SER A 54 8.87 11.88 -7.71
N SER A 55 8.75 10.66 -7.20
CA SER A 55 7.46 10.03 -6.91
C SER A 55 6.75 10.70 -5.74
N GLN A 56 7.47 11.32 -4.79
CA GLN A 56 6.92 12.07 -3.66
C GLN A 56 6.22 13.34 -4.16
N LEU A 57 6.86 14.06 -5.09
CA LEU A 57 6.36 15.33 -5.63
C LEU A 57 5.41 15.17 -6.80
N GLY A 58 5.26 13.94 -7.33
CA GLY A 58 4.45 13.66 -8.52
C GLY A 58 4.98 14.35 -9.78
N ARG A 59 6.25 14.77 -9.78
CA ARG A 59 6.85 15.60 -10.83
C ARG A 59 8.09 14.93 -11.40
N THR A 60 8.27 15.13 -12.70
CA THR A 60 9.51 14.76 -13.40
C THR A 60 10.32 16.03 -13.59
N PHE A 61 11.55 16.04 -13.08
CA PHE A 61 12.52 17.10 -13.31
C PHE A 61 13.40 16.67 -14.47
N SER A 62 13.44 17.46 -15.53
CA SER A 62 14.26 17.18 -16.71
C SER A 62 15.74 17.48 -16.49
N THR A 63 16.06 18.30 -15.49
CA THR A 63 17.43 18.68 -15.11
C THR A 63 17.55 18.97 -13.60
N ASN A 64 18.77 18.83 -13.06
CA ASN A 64 19.09 19.22 -11.67
C ASN A 64 18.90 20.72 -11.40
N LYS A 65 18.98 21.57 -12.43
CA LYS A 65 18.71 23.01 -12.29
C LYS A 65 17.23 23.24 -12.01
N GLU A 66 16.35 22.61 -12.80
CA GLU A 66 14.89 22.67 -12.62
C GLU A 66 14.49 22.19 -11.22
N LYS A 67 15.10 21.10 -10.74
CA LYS A 67 14.87 20.60 -9.38
C LYS A 67 15.24 21.62 -8.30
N ARG A 68 16.42 22.23 -8.39
CA ARG A 68 16.87 23.23 -7.39
C ARG A 68 16.02 24.49 -7.42
N ASP A 69 15.63 24.97 -8.59
CA ASP A 69 14.78 26.15 -8.72
C ASP A 69 13.38 25.88 -8.19
N TRP A 70 12.85 24.66 -8.41
CA TRP A 70 11.56 24.26 -7.85
C TRP A 70 11.57 24.14 -6.32
N LEU A 71 12.62 23.56 -5.74
CA LEU A 71 12.78 23.47 -4.27
C LEU A 71 12.94 24.85 -3.62
N LYS A 72 13.64 25.79 -4.28
CA LYS A 72 13.71 27.19 -3.82
C LYS A 72 12.34 27.87 -3.81
N ALA A 73 11.48 27.57 -4.78
CA ALA A 73 10.12 28.09 -4.84
C ALA A 73 9.17 27.41 -3.84
N HIS A 74 9.52 26.26 -3.29
CA HIS A 74 8.70 25.46 -2.38
C HIS A 74 9.48 25.07 -1.12
N PRO A 75 9.83 26.03 -0.23
CA PRO A 75 10.67 25.78 0.93
C PRO A 75 10.05 24.83 1.96
N ASN A 76 8.73 24.63 1.93
CA ASN A 76 8.01 23.71 2.81
C ASN A 76 8.07 22.25 2.34
N VAL A 77 8.74 22.00 1.20
CA VAL A 77 8.83 20.68 0.60
C VAL A 77 10.28 20.19 0.70
N SER A 78 10.49 19.18 1.53
CA SER A 78 11.75 18.46 1.64
C SER A 78 11.59 17.09 1.00
N GLU A 79 12.47 16.76 0.04
CA GLU A 79 12.58 15.38 -0.43
C GLU A 79 13.31 14.55 0.62
N ILE A 80 12.63 13.53 1.13
CA ILE A 80 13.26 12.54 2.01
C ILE A 80 13.89 11.49 1.10
N THR A 81 15.23 11.49 1.04
CA THR A 81 15.99 10.51 0.27
C THR A 81 15.80 9.12 0.86
N THR A 82 15.53 8.13 0.00
CA THR A 82 15.42 6.72 0.42
C THR A 82 16.68 6.26 1.16
N GLY A 83 16.52 5.68 2.35
CA GLY A 83 17.64 5.19 3.17
C GLY A 83 18.30 6.24 4.06
N SER A 84 17.90 7.52 3.96
CA SER A 84 18.28 8.57 4.91
C SER A 84 17.82 8.24 6.33
N THR A 85 18.42 8.92 7.32
CA THR A 85 18.05 8.76 8.73
C THR A 85 16.56 9.10 8.92
N GLU A 86 16.08 10.13 8.25
CA GLU A 86 14.69 10.55 8.25
C GLU A 86 13.74 9.49 7.66
N ASP A 87 14.10 8.87 6.53
CA ASP A 87 13.33 7.75 5.94
C ASP A 87 13.27 6.56 6.89
N ARG A 88 14.39 6.24 7.56
CA ARG A 88 14.44 5.13 8.54
C ARG A 88 13.54 5.39 9.75
N HIS A 89 13.59 6.59 10.32
CA HIS A 89 12.70 6.96 11.43
C HIS A 89 11.23 6.95 11.01
N MET A 90 10.91 7.46 9.83
CA MET A 90 9.56 7.44 9.29
C MET A 90 9.05 6.01 9.13
N ARG A 91 9.85 5.12 8.54
CA ARG A 91 9.49 3.70 8.35
C ARG A 91 9.31 2.96 9.68
N ALA A 92 10.18 3.20 10.66
CA ALA A 92 10.05 2.62 11.99
C ALA A 92 8.74 3.04 12.66
N ASN A 93 8.41 4.33 12.61
CA ASN A 93 7.15 4.85 13.16
C ASN A 93 5.91 4.26 12.46
N LEU A 94 5.98 4.06 11.14
CA LEU A 94 4.90 3.41 10.38
C LEU A 94 4.74 1.93 10.77
N GLN A 95 5.85 1.21 10.96
CA GLN A 95 5.85 -0.18 11.40
C GLN A 95 5.21 -0.32 12.79
N ASP A 96 5.61 0.52 13.74
CA ASP A 96 5.04 0.53 15.10
C ASP A 96 3.53 0.80 15.10
N ARG A 97 3.07 1.72 14.25
CA ARG A 97 1.64 2.01 14.10
C ARG A 97 0.89 0.83 13.51
N ALA A 98 1.49 0.16 12.52
CA ALA A 98 0.91 -1.04 11.92
C ALA A 98 0.81 -2.15 12.97
N ASP A 99 1.87 -2.42 13.72
CA ASP A 99 1.87 -3.47 14.77
C ASP A 99 0.81 -3.20 15.84
N LYS A 100 0.67 -1.95 16.31
CA LYS A 100 -0.41 -1.57 17.24
C LYS A 100 -1.81 -1.77 16.66
N ALA A 101 -1.99 -1.54 15.37
CA ALA A 101 -3.28 -1.74 14.71
C ALA A 101 -3.65 -3.22 14.62
N VAL A 102 -2.68 -4.10 14.36
CA VAL A 102 -2.92 -5.55 14.30
C VAL A 102 -3.10 -6.16 15.70
N GLN A 103 -2.43 -5.62 16.71
CA GLN A 103 -2.65 -6.00 18.11
C GLN A 103 -4.09 -5.75 18.57
N LYS A 104 -4.71 -4.65 18.14
CA LYS A 104 -6.14 -4.42 18.41
C LYS A 104 -7.06 -5.47 17.77
N LYS A 105 -6.61 -6.13 16.71
CA LYS A 105 -7.33 -7.23 16.04
C LYS A 105 -7.04 -8.60 16.64
N GLY A 106 -6.20 -8.68 17.68
CA GLY A 106 -5.87 -9.91 18.39
C GLY A 106 -4.62 -10.64 17.90
N PHE A 107 -3.83 -10.04 17.01
CA PHE A 107 -2.60 -10.66 16.49
C PHE A 107 -1.38 -10.04 17.17
N LYS A 108 -0.30 -10.80 17.28
CA LYS A 108 0.89 -10.35 18.01
C LYS A 108 1.61 -9.16 17.35
N ASP A 109 1.74 -9.21 16.02
CA ASP A 109 2.41 -8.20 15.20
C ASP A 109 1.98 -8.33 13.71
N MET A 110 2.41 -7.40 12.86
CA MET A 110 2.16 -7.45 11.42
C MET A 110 2.73 -8.70 10.75
N ALA A 111 3.81 -9.27 11.28
CA ALA A 111 4.41 -10.49 10.73
C ALA A 111 3.48 -11.70 10.95
N HIS A 112 2.88 -11.82 12.14
CA HIS A 112 1.90 -12.83 12.49
C HIS A 112 0.68 -12.76 11.58
N TRP A 113 0.14 -11.54 11.39
CA TRP A 113 -0.95 -11.31 10.45
C TRP A 113 -0.61 -11.71 9.02
N ASN A 114 0.59 -11.37 8.53
CA ASN A 114 1.01 -11.74 7.19
C ASN A 114 1.18 -13.25 6.99
N VAL A 115 1.57 -13.99 8.03
CA VAL A 115 1.68 -15.45 8.01
C VAL A 115 0.30 -16.10 7.99
N GLU A 116 -0.63 -15.63 8.84
CA GLU A 116 -1.99 -16.17 8.88
C GLU A 116 -2.76 -15.83 7.59
N ALA A 117 -2.64 -14.61 7.07
CA ALA A 117 -3.22 -14.22 5.79
C ALA A 117 -2.70 -15.08 4.62
N LYS A 118 -1.43 -15.50 4.65
CA LYS A 118 -0.87 -16.43 3.66
C LYS A 118 -1.43 -17.84 3.81
N LYS A 119 -1.62 -18.34 5.04
CA LYS A 119 -2.22 -19.66 5.31
C LYS A 119 -3.66 -19.75 4.79
N HIS A 120 -4.46 -18.70 5.00
CA HIS A 120 -5.83 -18.63 4.48
C HIS A 120 -5.87 -18.63 2.94
N LYS A 121 -4.91 -17.97 2.28
CA LYS A 121 -4.81 -18.00 0.80
C LYS A 121 -4.43 -19.37 0.23
N THR A 122 -3.55 -20.12 0.89
CA THR A 122 -3.19 -21.47 0.43
C THR A 122 -4.29 -22.50 0.67
N ALA A 123 -5.12 -22.33 1.69
CA ALA A 123 -6.27 -23.21 1.94
C ALA A 123 -7.36 -23.06 0.87
N ALA A 124 -7.62 -21.83 0.39
CA ALA A 124 -8.58 -21.57 -0.69
C ALA A 124 -8.11 -22.09 -2.07
N GLY A 125 -6.80 -22.19 -2.31
CA GLY A 125 -6.24 -22.68 -3.58
C GLY A 125 -6.32 -24.19 -3.80
N ASN A 126 -6.63 -25.00 -2.77
CA ASN A 126 -6.67 -26.46 -2.85
C ASN A 126 -8.09 -27.05 -3.05
N LEU A 127 -9.14 -26.21 -3.16
CA LEU A 127 -10.54 -26.65 -3.31
C LEU A 127 -11.06 -26.59 -4.77
N THR A 128 -10.25 -26.19 -5.75
CA THR A 128 -10.71 -25.90 -7.12
C THR A 128 -10.13 -26.79 -8.22
N LYS A 129 -9.67 -28.00 -7.91
CA LYS A 129 -9.47 -29.04 -8.94
C LYS A 129 -10.62 -30.04 -8.89
N PRO A 130 -11.63 -29.96 -9.78
CA PRO A 130 -12.62 -31.01 -9.91
C PRO A 130 -11.94 -32.32 -10.39
N PRO A 131 -12.43 -33.49 -9.96
CA PRO A 131 -11.90 -34.76 -10.43
C PRO A 131 -12.15 -34.89 -11.94
N ILE A 132 -11.07 -35.08 -12.69
CA ILE A 132 -11.12 -35.44 -14.11
C ILE A 132 -11.58 -36.90 -14.15
N ASN A 133 -12.86 -37.13 -14.40
CA ASN A 133 -13.37 -38.46 -14.74
C ASN A 133 -12.92 -38.81 -16.17
N LYS A 134 -12.24 -39.94 -16.31
CA LYS A 134 -12.04 -40.66 -17.57
C LYS A 134 -12.83 -41.96 -17.54
#